data_AF-A0A0X3PRE2-F1
#
_entry.id   AF-A0A0X3PRE2-F1
#
_cell.length_a   1.000
_cell.length_b   1.000
_cell.length_c   1.000
_cell.angle_alpha   90.00
_cell.angle_beta   90.00
_cell.angle_gamma   90.00
#
_symmetry.space_group_name_H-M   'P 1'
#
loop_
_entity.id
_entity.type
_entity.pdbx_description
1 polymer ?
#
loop_
_entity_poly.entity_id
_entity_poly.type
_entity_poly.pdbx_seq_one_letter_code
_entity_poly.pdbx_strand_id
1 'polypeptide(L)'
;MIIQKFFPRLARGILALFVRRKQFVLLSLLAFVTVNISLICLIDRHHKSYPPSVTAPLKSCQELIIAQKHDGFFRRLHHLTNSCPLQAGMNSPPTRLGCFTHNPTKPPLSVVRYTSPQNNSPAFCVASCRSAGFAYAGLQGGVHCWCDRTLPSSPPLTAGHCHLPCPDTSSGEAANYPSCGAALAVDVYNTGAAERIYKTLTSLNTDPWQLDETSDVRVVYVLVLTGRSWRHIQRSFRLLYHSSNYYYVHVDKKSEYLYSKFQKVAQLLPNNVYVTSNRRNPVWGAPELLSLMLNIMQDLLTNFPSWKWDFLINLSETDIPIVPNADLIRILNAHRGQILVKATDTAKHEFIKSQGLGKAFFQCDDYVWLLGDRQPMDGVVIHGGSDWLILPRYFCAYAALPEQQDSLVRKLVAWYANVILPVESFFHTLAYNSAFCELVVNSNLRFVNWQRPRGCSCRLNQTADWCGCSPSVFSGPRDLYRLHKARLLHSSSPTSPQLQFFARKFDSTIDVAMVNYAEVHLIGRELPDSSRNLNLFLESVYSSQYDQPHQAGGDSAVPGALLGFRFLASTAAKFAQALDRCIDDYS
;
A
#
# COMPACT_ATOMS: atom_id res chain seq x y z
N MET A 1 -1.09 77.20 61.09
CA MET A 1 0.02 78.17 60.92
C MET A 1 0.53 78.03 59.47
N ILE A 2 0.14 78.89 58.52
CA ILE A 2 0.72 80.22 58.21
C ILE A 2 2.16 80.18 57.64
N ILE A 3 2.30 80.61 56.35
CA ILE A 3 3.47 81.25 55.66
C ILE A 3 4.71 80.35 55.29
N GLN A 4 5.42 80.44 54.12
CA GLN A 4 5.17 81.03 52.78
C GLN A 4 6.11 80.44 51.64
N LYS A 5 5.74 80.72 50.37
CA LYS A 5 6.51 81.22 49.16
C LYS A 5 8.07 81.27 49.17
N PHE A 6 8.85 81.31 48.06
CA PHE A 6 8.66 81.40 46.58
C PHE A 6 9.96 80.98 45.80
N PHE A 7 9.89 80.80 44.47
CA PHE A 7 11.02 80.66 43.51
C PHE A 7 11.82 82.00 43.35
N PRO A 8 13.08 82.09 42.81
CA PRO A 8 13.40 81.71 41.41
C PRO A 8 14.86 81.37 40.94
N ARG A 9 14.93 80.76 39.74
CA ARG A 9 15.86 80.98 38.59
C ARG A 9 17.42 80.84 38.68
N LEU A 10 17.88 79.82 37.93
CA LEU A 10 18.80 79.85 36.77
C LEU A 10 20.35 79.90 36.93
N ALA A 11 20.98 79.09 36.07
CA ALA A 11 22.29 79.26 35.43
C ALA A 11 23.60 79.18 36.26
N ARG A 12 24.14 77.95 36.37
CA ARG A 12 25.56 77.60 36.18
C ARG A 12 25.70 76.09 35.95
N GLY A 13 26.59 75.63 35.06
CA GLY A 13 26.99 74.21 35.01
C GLY A 13 26.81 73.42 33.70
N ILE A 14 26.73 74.05 32.52
CA ILE A 14 26.65 73.34 31.21
C ILE A 14 27.86 72.39 30.97
N LEU A 15 28.96 72.54 31.71
CA LEU A 15 30.14 71.67 31.64
C LEU A 15 29.95 70.23 32.16
N ALA A 16 28.89 69.93 32.92
CA ALA A 16 28.64 68.58 33.45
C ALA A 16 28.04 67.60 32.42
N LEU A 17 27.50 68.09 31.29
CA LEU A 17 26.77 67.29 30.30
C LEU A 17 27.69 66.54 29.31
N PHE A 18 28.90 67.03 29.06
CA PHE A 18 29.83 66.40 28.11
C PHE A 18 30.59 65.20 28.68
N VAL A 19 30.86 65.17 29.99
CA VAL A 19 31.52 64.02 30.64
C VAL A 19 30.56 62.83 30.75
N ARG A 20 29.30 63.08 31.14
CA ARG A 20 28.27 62.02 31.24
C ARG A 20 27.94 61.37 29.90
N ARG A 21 27.94 62.11 28.77
CA ARG A 21 27.71 61.52 27.44
C ARG A 21 28.82 60.57 27.00
N LYS A 22 30.11 60.86 27.28
CA LYS A 22 31.19 59.91 26.97
C LYS A 22 31.12 58.64 27.82
N GLN A 23 30.80 58.76 29.11
CA GLN A 23 30.58 57.57 29.96
C GLN A 23 29.36 56.76 29.53
N PHE A 24 28.24 57.39 29.14
CA PHE A 24 27.07 56.64 28.65
C PHE A 24 27.34 55.94 27.31
N VAL A 25 28.03 56.59 26.36
CA VAL A 25 28.38 55.94 25.08
C VAL A 25 29.39 54.81 25.29
N LEU A 26 30.36 54.96 26.20
CA LEU A 26 31.31 53.89 26.53
C LEU A 26 30.63 52.72 27.27
N LEU A 27 29.73 52.99 28.21
CA LEU A 27 28.92 51.96 28.89
C LEU A 27 27.94 51.28 27.94
N SER A 28 27.32 52.01 27.01
CA SER A 28 26.46 51.42 25.97
C SER A 28 27.26 50.60 24.97
N LEU A 29 28.48 51.01 24.59
CA LEU A 29 29.38 50.21 23.74
C LEU A 29 29.90 48.97 24.48
N LEU A 30 30.31 49.08 25.75
CA LEU A 30 30.66 47.91 26.56
C LEU A 30 29.46 46.99 26.75
N ALA A 31 28.26 47.51 27.00
CA ALA A 31 27.04 46.70 27.07
C ALA A 31 26.73 46.02 25.72
N PHE A 32 26.89 46.72 24.59
CA PHE A 32 26.71 46.11 23.26
C PHE A 32 27.77 45.05 22.97
N VAL A 33 29.03 45.25 23.39
CA VAL A 33 30.11 44.27 23.23
C VAL A 33 29.95 43.09 24.19
N THR A 34 29.54 43.28 25.45
CA THR A 34 29.26 42.15 26.36
C THR A 34 27.99 41.41 26.00
N VAL A 35 26.96 42.08 25.49
CA VAL A 35 25.76 41.43 24.95
C VAL A 35 26.10 40.69 23.66
N ASN A 36 26.90 41.26 22.74
CA ASN A 36 27.34 40.53 21.54
C ASN A 36 28.31 39.39 21.87
N ILE A 37 29.25 39.53 22.80
CA ILE A 37 30.12 38.41 23.22
C ILE A 37 29.30 37.34 23.96
N SER A 38 28.32 37.71 24.77
CA SER A 38 27.42 36.74 25.41
C SER A 38 26.47 36.08 24.40
N LEU A 39 26.01 36.80 23.38
CA LEU A 39 25.17 36.27 22.31
C LEU A 39 25.99 35.39 21.35
N ILE A 40 27.23 35.77 21.04
CA ILE A 40 28.20 34.96 20.29
C ILE A 40 28.55 33.71 21.10
N CYS A 41 28.81 33.79 22.41
CA CYS A 41 29.01 32.61 23.25
C CYS A 41 27.74 31.76 23.46
N LEU A 42 26.54 32.33 23.34
CA LEU A 42 25.28 31.57 23.33
C LEU A 42 25.02 30.89 21.98
N ILE A 43 25.39 31.54 20.87
CA ILE A 43 25.34 30.97 19.51
C ILE A 43 26.43 29.90 19.35
N ASP A 44 27.63 30.10 19.92
CA ASP A 44 28.76 29.17 19.91
C ASP A 44 28.50 27.96 20.84
N ARG A 45 27.84 28.15 21.99
CA ARG A 45 27.34 27.01 22.80
C ARG A 45 26.11 26.32 22.23
N HIS A 46 25.42 26.91 21.25
CA HIS A 46 24.36 26.23 20.48
C HIS A 46 24.82 25.69 19.12
N HIS A 47 26.01 26.05 18.65
CA HIS A 47 26.87 25.14 17.93
C HIS A 47 27.32 24.02 18.89
N LYS A 48 26.38 23.10 19.15
CA LYS A 48 26.76 21.70 19.05
C LYS A 48 27.41 21.56 17.69
N SER A 49 28.73 21.43 17.69
CA SER A 49 29.39 20.56 16.73
C SER A 49 28.60 19.25 16.77
N TYR A 50 27.72 19.08 15.79
CA TYR A 50 27.34 17.73 15.42
C TYR A 50 28.66 16.97 15.28
N PRO A 51 28.81 15.78 15.90
CA PRO A 51 29.94 14.93 15.53
C PRO A 51 29.91 14.88 14.00
N PRO A 52 31.03 15.16 13.32
CA PRO A 52 31.05 15.38 11.87
C PRO A 52 30.25 14.24 11.29
N SER A 53 29.11 14.56 10.66
CA SER A 53 28.10 13.54 10.49
C SER A 53 28.75 12.45 9.67
N VAL A 54 28.99 11.30 10.31
CA VAL A 54 29.26 10.07 9.61
C VAL A 54 27.88 9.65 9.08
N THR A 55 27.39 10.47 8.15
CA THR A 55 26.67 10.00 6.98
C THR A 55 27.55 8.91 6.44
N ALA A 56 27.28 7.68 6.91
CA ALA A 56 27.81 6.49 6.30
C ALA A 56 27.62 6.71 4.80
N PRO A 57 28.69 6.58 3.98
CA PRO A 57 28.63 6.95 2.57
C PRO A 57 27.36 6.35 1.98
N LEU A 58 26.58 7.19 1.29
CA LEU A 58 25.27 6.84 0.75
C LEU A 58 25.45 5.56 -0.08
N LYS A 59 25.08 4.41 0.51
CA LYS A 59 25.37 3.11 -0.07
C LYS A 59 24.71 3.07 -1.43
N SER A 60 25.49 2.76 -2.46
CA SER A 60 24.95 2.59 -3.79
C SER A 60 23.84 1.52 -3.77
N CYS A 61 22.84 1.63 -4.66
CA CYS A 61 21.83 0.58 -4.78
C CYS A 61 22.47 -0.80 -5.01
N GLN A 62 23.61 -0.84 -5.70
CA GLN A 62 24.41 -2.05 -5.89
C GLN A 62 24.91 -2.65 -4.56
N GLU A 63 25.49 -1.85 -3.65
CA GLU A 63 25.89 -2.31 -2.31
C GLU A 63 24.70 -2.81 -1.48
N LEU A 64 23.57 -2.11 -1.51
CA LEU A 64 22.37 -2.51 -0.79
C LEU A 64 21.82 -3.84 -1.32
N ILE A 65 21.75 -4.01 -2.63
CA ILE A 65 21.34 -5.25 -3.30
C ILE A 65 22.30 -6.40 -2.98
N ILE A 66 23.62 -6.17 -2.97
CA ILE A 66 24.62 -7.18 -2.59
C ILE A 66 24.45 -7.59 -1.13
N ALA A 67 24.26 -6.63 -0.21
CA ALA A 67 24.02 -6.91 1.20
C ALA A 67 22.75 -7.76 1.42
N GLN A 68 21.64 -7.41 0.75
CA GLN A 68 20.39 -8.18 0.80
C GLN A 68 20.57 -9.61 0.23
N LYS A 69 21.35 -9.78 -0.84
CA LYS A 69 21.66 -11.11 -1.40
C LYS A 69 22.57 -11.95 -0.49
N HIS A 70 23.44 -11.31 0.30
CA HIS A 70 24.37 -11.97 1.22
C HIS A 70 23.71 -12.40 2.54
N ASP A 71 22.80 -11.58 3.10
CA ASP A 71 22.04 -11.91 4.32
C ASP A 71 21.28 -13.24 4.18
N GLY A 72 20.78 -13.54 2.98
CA GLY A 72 20.27 -14.86 2.62
C GLY A 72 19.00 -15.28 3.37
N PHE A 73 18.33 -14.38 4.09
CA PHE A 73 17.09 -14.68 4.82
C PHE A 73 16.05 -15.37 3.94
N PHE A 74 15.83 -14.89 2.71
CA PHE A 74 14.87 -15.47 1.76
C PHE A 74 15.31 -16.83 1.18
N ARG A 75 16.58 -17.24 1.34
CA ARG A 75 17.09 -18.54 0.88
C ARG A 75 16.89 -19.67 1.89
N ARG A 76 16.45 -19.35 3.11
CA ARG A 76 16.16 -20.32 4.18
C ARG A 76 14.66 -20.61 4.25
N LEU A 77 14.31 -21.85 4.56
CA LEU A 77 12.93 -22.23 4.86
C LEU A 77 12.58 -21.70 6.26
N HIS A 78 11.46 -20.97 6.37
CA HIS A 78 10.96 -20.46 7.64
C HIS A 78 9.62 -21.12 7.95
N HIS A 79 9.53 -21.79 9.09
CA HIS A 79 8.28 -22.35 9.59
C HIS A 79 7.48 -21.28 10.37
N LEU A 80 6.25 -21.03 9.95
CA LEU A 80 5.30 -20.13 10.60
C LEU A 80 4.23 -20.95 11.35
N THR A 81 3.88 -20.54 12.56
CA THR A 81 2.84 -21.22 13.35
C THR A 81 1.46 -20.75 12.88
N ASN A 82 0.57 -21.68 12.56
CA ASN A 82 -0.81 -21.38 12.21
C ASN A 82 -1.64 -21.16 13.48
N SER A 83 -2.43 -20.09 13.53
CA SER A 83 -3.32 -19.80 14.65
C SER A 83 -4.80 -19.95 14.29
N CYS A 84 -5.13 -20.40 13.07
CA CYS A 84 -6.50 -20.63 12.64
C CYS A 84 -7.06 -21.94 13.23
N PRO A 85 -8.18 -21.91 14.01
CA PRO A 85 -8.77 -23.13 14.57
C PRO A 85 -9.17 -24.17 13.52
N LEU A 86 -9.58 -23.72 12.32
CA LEU A 86 -9.95 -24.62 11.20
C LEU A 86 -8.73 -25.18 10.43
N GLN A 87 -7.50 -24.99 10.91
CA GLN A 87 -6.26 -25.48 10.30
C GLN A 87 -5.34 -26.15 11.34
N ALA A 88 -5.89 -26.77 12.38
CA ALA A 88 -5.13 -27.40 13.46
C ALA A 88 -4.04 -28.37 12.97
N GLY A 89 -4.26 -29.08 11.85
CA GLY A 89 -3.27 -29.98 11.23
C GLY A 89 -2.02 -29.29 10.67
N MET A 90 -2.04 -27.98 10.40
CA MET A 90 -0.90 -27.23 9.84
C MET A 90 0.27 -27.09 10.82
N ASN A 91 0.01 -27.14 12.12
CA ASN A 91 1.03 -27.09 13.17
C ASN A 91 1.69 -28.44 13.45
N SER A 92 1.13 -29.54 12.92
CA SER A 92 1.72 -30.86 13.06
C SER A 92 2.88 -31.05 12.06
N PRO A 93 3.93 -31.79 12.44
CA PRO A 93 4.93 -32.27 11.49
C PRO A 93 4.26 -33.05 10.34
N PRO A 94 4.73 -32.91 9.09
CA PRO A 94 4.17 -33.65 7.97
C PRO A 94 4.40 -35.15 8.13
N THR A 95 3.35 -35.94 7.91
CA THR A 95 3.38 -37.39 8.10
C THR A 95 3.67 -38.08 6.77
N ARG A 96 4.74 -38.88 6.70
CA ARG A 96 5.01 -39.76 5.56
C ARG A 96 3.95 -40.87 5.51
N LEU A 97 3.23 -40.98 4.40
CA LEU A 97 2.17 -41.96 4.19
C LEU A 97 2.66 -43.24 3.52
N GLY A 98 3.76 -43.15 2.76
CA GLY A 98 4.41 -44.31 2.15
C GLY A 98 4.87 -44.04 0.72
N CYS A 99 5.43 -45.09 0.12
CA CYS A 99 5.88 -45.09 -1.26
C CYS A 99 4.75 -45.60 -2.17
N PHE A 100 4.46 -44.95 -3.30
CA PHE A 100 3.35 -45.32 -4.20
C PHE A 100 3.85 -45.47 -5.65
N THR A 101 3.30 -46.42 -6.41
CA THR A 101 3.70 -46.64 -7.81
C THR A 101 3.43 -45.40 -8.66
N HIS A 102 4.44 -44.94 -9.41
CA HIS A 102 4.28 -43.90 -10.42
C HIS A 102 3.94 -44.54 -11.78
N ASN A 103 2.75 -44.24 -12.31
CA ASN A 103 2.39 -44.51 -13.69
C ASN A 103 2.27 -43.18 -14.46
N PRO A 104 3.02 -42.93 -15.53
CA PRO A 104 2.93 -41.70 -16.31
C PRO A 104 1.53 -41.36 -16.85
N THR A 105 0.67 -42.35 -17.12
CA THR A 105 -0.70 -42.12 -17.61
C THR A 105 -1.72 -41.86 -16.50
N LYS A 106 -1.40 -42.25 -15.26
CA LYS A 106 -2.23 -42.05 -14.07
C LYS A 106 -1.33 -41.96 -12.83
N PRO A 107 -0.61 -40.84 -12.62
CA PRO A 107 0.29 -40.69 -11.48
C PRO A 107 -0.51 -40.64 -10.16
N PRO A 108 0.07 -41.06 -9.03
CA PRO A 108 -0.64 -41.15 -7.76
C PRO A 108 -1.02 -39.76 -7.19
N LEU A 109 -0.31 -38.71 -7.62
CA LEU A 109 -0.61 -37.29 -7.40
C LEU A 109 -0.49 -36.59 -8.75
N SER A 110 -1.36 -35.64 -9.07
CA SER A 110 -1.48 -35.13 -10.46
C SER A 110 -1.72 -33.62 -10.61
N VAL A 111 -2.28 -32.93 -9.60
CA VAL A 111 -2.80 -31.56 -9.79
C VAL A 111 -1.69 -30.54 -10.08
N VAL A 112 -0.54 -30.64 -9.42
CA VAL A 112 0.63 -29.77 -9.69
C VAL A 112 1.91 -30.59 -9.68
N ARG A 113 2.84 -30.22 -10.56
CA ARG A 113 4.22 -30.71 -10.53
C ARG A 113 5.22 -29.56 -10.61
N TYR A 114 6.12 -29.50 -9.65
CA TYR A 114 7.32 -28.66 -9.67
C TYR A 114 8.55 -29.52 -9.99
N THR A 115 9.57 -28.89 -10.59
CA THR A 115 10.90 -29.48 -10.78
C THR A 115 11.91 -28.59 -10.09
N SER A 116 12.66 -29.15 -9.14
CA SER A 116 13.67 -28.44 -8.34
C SER A 116 14.98 -29.25 -8.39
N PRO A 117 15.82 -29.06 -9.42
CA PRO A 117 17.00 -29.90 -9.63
C PRO A 117 18.05 -29.80 -8.51
N GLN A 118 18.09 -28.67 -7.79
CA GLN A 118 19.09 -28.39 -6.75
C GLN A 118 18.52 -28.51 -5.32
N ASN A 119 17.26 -28.12 -5.10
CA ASN A 119 16.74 -27.87 -3.75
C ASN A 119 15.61 -28.83 -3.33
N ASN A 120 15.30 -29.87 -4.11
CA ASN A 120 14.20 -30.78 -3.76
C ASN A 120 14.52 -31.56 -2.47
N SER A 121 13.56 -31.62 -1.58
CA SER A 121 13.61 -32.36 -0.31
C SER A 121 12.18 -32.49 0.23
N PRO A 122 11.87 -33.43 1.14
CA PRO A 122 10.52 -33.50 1.70
C PRO A 122 10.10 -32.20 2.41
N ALA A 123 11.01 -31.50 3.07
CA ALA A 123 10.74 -30.18 3.64
C ALA A 123 10.34 -29.15 2.56
N PHE A 124 11.12 -29.04 1.47
CA PHE A 124 10.81 -28.15 0.35
C PHE A 124 9.49 -28.51 -0.34
N CYS A 125 9.26 -29.80 -0.63
CA CYS A 125 8.11 -30.26 -1.37
C CYS A 125 6.82 -30.15 -0.55
N VAL A 126 6.84 -30.58 0.73
CA VAL A 126 5.74 -30.36 1.66
C VAL A 126 5.43 -28.88 1.77
N ALA A 127 6.42 -28.02 2.04
CA ALA A 127 6.19 -26.58 2.17
C ALA A 127 5.59 -25.96 0.90
N SER A 128 6.06 -26.36 -0.29
CA SER A 128 5.52 -25.91 -1.58
C SER A 128 4.05 -26.31 -1.77
N CYS A 129 3.70 -27.56 -1.49
CA CYS A 129 2.32 -28.04 -1.62
C CYS A 129 1.41 -27.46 -0.51
N ARG A 130 1.88 -27.45 0.74
CA ARG A 130 1.22 -26.92 1.94
C ARG A 130 0.87 -25.44 1.77
N SER A 131 1.83 -24.61 1.33
CA SER A 131 1.61 -23.18 1.09
C SER A 131 0.66 -22.90 -0.07
N ALA A 132 0.55 -23.78 -1.05
CA ALA A 132 -0.48 -23.74 -2.09
C ALA A 132 -1.83 -24.38 -1.67
N GLY A 133 -1.96 -24.87 -0.43
CA GLY A 133 -3.20 -25.44 0.12
C GLY A 133 -3.53 -26.85 -0.35
N PHE A 134 -2.52 -27.64 -0.76
CA PHE A 134 -2.67 -29.04 -1.12
C PHE A 134 -2.46 -29.95 0.10
N ALA A 135 -3.39 -30.89 0.32
CA ALA A 135 -3.36 -31.84 1.44
C ALA A 135 -2.23 -32.88 1.32
N TYR A 136 -1.75 -33.14 0.10
CA TYR A 136 -0.72 -34.15 -0.17
C TYR A 136 0.43 -33.56 -0.98
N ALA A 137 1.63 -33.99 -0.63
CA ALA A 137 2.88 -33.74 -1.35
C ALA A 137 3.51 -35.09 -1.71
N GLY A 138 4.27 -35.18 -2.80
CA GLY A 138 4.98 -36.41 -3.14
C GLY A 138 6.23 -36.18 -3.97
N LEU A 139 7.29 -36.92 -3.65
CA LEU A 139 8.60 -36.76 -4.27
C LEU A 139 8.89 -37.90 -5.23
N GLN A 140 9.40 -37.58 -6.42
CA GLN A 140 9.72 -38.56 -7.46
C GLN A 140 11.05 -38.21 -8.13
N GLY A 141 11.84 -39.24 -8.46
CA GLY A 141 12.99 -39.11 -9.35
C GLY A 141 14.08 -38.16 -8.85
N GLY A 142 14.21 -37.96 -7.54
CA GLY A 142 15.13 -36.98 -6.96
C GLY A 142 14.62 -35.53 -7.05
N VAL A 143 14.16 -35.09 -8.22
CA VAL A 143 13.99 -33.65 -8.55
C VAL A 143 12.54 -33.18 -8.72
N HIS A 144 11.56 -34.08 -8.72
CA HIS A 144 10.14 -33.69 -8.88
C HIS A 144 9.40 -33.66 -7.55
N CYS A 145 8.57 -32.63 -7.40
CA CYS A 145 7.62 -32.49 -6.31
C CYS A 145 6.21 -32.41 -6.91
N TRP A 146 5.32 -33.29 -6.48
CA TRP A 146 3.93 -33.39 -6.90
C TRP A 146 3.02 -32.94 -5.76
N CYS A 147 1.93 -32.25 -6.08
CA CYS A 147 0.92 -31.84 -5.10
C CYS A 147 -0.48 -32.30 -5.53
N ASP A 148 -1.28 -32.73 -4.56
CA ASP A 148 -2.68 -33.11 -4.79
C ASP A 148 -3.56 -32.78 -3.58
N ARG A 149 -4.88 -32.80 -3.79
CA ARG A 149 -5.90 -32.67 -2.74
C ARG A 149 -6.46 -34.02 -2.33
N THR A 150 -6.26 -35.04 -3.17
CA THR A 150 -6.77 -36.40 -2.99
C THR A 150 -5.64 -37.35 -2.60
N LEU A 151 -5.95 -38.32 -1.74
CA LEU A 151 -5.02 -39.39 -1.37
C LEU A 151 -4.91 -40.38 -2.54
N PRO A 152 -3.71 -40.92 -2.85
CA PRO A 152 -3.57 -41.99 -3.84
C PRO A 152 -4.49 -43.18 -3.51
N SER A 153 -5.26 -43.66 -4.48
CA SER A 153 -6.23 -44.75 -4.27
C SER A 153 -5.61 -46.15 -4.26
N SER A 154 -4.35 -46.28 -4.71
CA SER A 154 -3.59 -47.54 -4.70
C SER A 154 -2.92 -47.77 -3.33
N PRO A 155 -2.76 -49.03 -2.87
CA PRO A 155 -1.99 -49.31 -1.67
C PRO A 155 -0.52 -48.88 -1.82
N PRO A 156 0.18 -48.55 -0.72
CA PRO A 156 1.59 -48.24 -0.75
C PRO A 156 2.45 -49.48 -1.03
N LEU A 157 3.56 -49.26 -1.74
CA LEU A 157 4.67 -50.18 -1.93
C LEU A 157 5.51 -50.31 -0.65
N THR A 158 6.36 -51.35 -0.59
CA THR A 158 7.38 -51.47 0.46
C THR A 158 8.38 -50.31 0.39
N ALA A 159 8.86 -49.85 1.55
CA ALA A 159 9.63 -48.60 1.67
C ALA A 159 10.86 -48.52 0.74
N GLY A 160 11.55 -49.65 0.47
CA GLY A 160 12.72 -49.71 -0.41
C GLY A 160 12.47 -49.37 -1.88
N HIS A 161 11.21 -49.28 -2.33
CA HIS A 161 10.89 -48.78 -3.66
C HIS A 161 11.17 -47.29 -3.82
N CYS A 162 11.19 -46.52 -2.72
CA CYS A 162 11.52 -45.10 -2.70
C CYS A 162 12.92 -44.93 -2.09
N HIS A 163 13.96 -45.17 -2.90
CA HIS A 163 15.36 -45.24 -2.47
C HIS A 163 16.26 -44.13 -3.06
N LEU A 164 15.75 -43.24 -3.92
CA LEU A 164 16.60 -42.19 -4.50
C LEU A 164 16.88 -41.10 -3.45
N PRO A 165 18.16 -40.70 -3.29
CA PRO A 165 18.51 -39.56 -2.45
C PRO A 165 18.01 -38.23 -3.05
N CYS A 166 17.96 -37.21 -2.20
CA CYS A 166 17.60 -35.86 -2.61
C CYS A 166 18.84 -35.08 -3.12
N PRO A 167 18.70 -34.09 -4.03
CA PRO A 167 19.84 -33.42 -4.66
C PRO A 167 20.84 -32.73 -3.72
N ASP A 168 20.41 -32.33 -2.52
CA ASP A 168 21.24 -31.62 -1.51
C ASP A 168 21.79 -32.58 -0.43
N THR A 169 21.75 -33.90 -0.65
CA THR A 169 22.38 -34.87 0.26
C THR A 169 23.75 -35.32 -0.26
N SER A 170 24.78 -35.21 0.58
CA SER A 170 26.12 -35.72 0.25
C SER A 170 26.07 -37.24 0.09
N SER A 171 26.86 -37.79 -0.85
CA SER A 171 26.80 -39.22 -1.20
C SER A 171 27.21 -40.18 -0.07
N GLY A 172 27.91 -39.68 0.95
CA GLY A 172 28.27 -40.44 2.16
C GLY A 172 27.20 -40.45 3.26
N GLU A 173 26.20 -39.57 3.21
CA GLU A 173 25.21 -39.38 4.28
C GLU A 173 23.82 -39.95 3.94
N ALA A 174 23.56 -40.23 2.65
CA ALA A 174 22.24 -40.60 2.11
C ALA A 174 21.49 -41.73 2.85
N ALA A 175 22.19 -42.65 3.53
CA ALA A 175 21.57 -43.79 4.23
C ALA A 175 20.67 -43.38 5.42
N ASN A 176 20.85 -42.18 5.99
CA ASN A 176 20.06 -41.65 7.11
C ASN A 176 19.08 -40.53 6.69
N TYR A 177 19.03 -40.18 5.40
CA TYR A 177 18.31 -39.00 4.92
C TYR A 177 16.94 -39.34 4.30
N PRO A 178 16.05 -38.33 4.15
CA PRO A 178 14.72 -38.55 3.60
C PRO A 178 14.76 -38.92 2.11
N SER A 179 13.87 -39.80 1.69
CA SER A 179 13.75 -40.23 0.30
C SER A 179 13.17 -39.13 -0.61
N CYS A 180 13.69 -39.03 -1.82
CA CYS A 180 13.08 -38.27 -2.92
C CYS A 180 12.42 -39.20 -3.97
N GLY A 181 11.88 -40.34 -3.52
CA GLY A 181 11.10 -41.29 -4.32
C GLY A 181 11.95 -42.24 -5.14
N ALA A 182 11.48 -42.60 -6.33
CA ALA A 182 12.25 -43.27 -7.37
C ALA A 182 11.77 -42.85 -8.77
N ALA A 183 12.33 -43.41 -9.84
CA ALA A 183 11.84 -43.15 -11.20
C ALA A 183 10.37 -43.59 -11.37
N LEU A 184 10.04 -44.78 -10.86
CA LEU A 184 8.71 -45.40 -10.93
C LEU A 184 7.96 -45.42 -9.58
N ALA A 185 8.38 -44.60 -8.61
CA ALA A 185 7.69 -44.49 -7.33
C ALA A 185 7.70 -43.06 -6.76
N VAL A 186 6.60 -42.68 -6.11
CA VAL A 186 6.41 -41.38 -5.46
C VAL A 186 6.39 -41.58 -3.95
N ASP A 187 7.23 -40.87 -3.20
CA ASP A 187 7.20 -40.89 -1.75
C ASP A 187 6.22 -39.82 -1.24
N VAL A 188 5.09 -40.23 -0.67
CA VAL A 188 3.92 -39.36 -0.41
C VAL A 188 3.80 -38.99 1.06
N TYR A 189 3.46 -37.72 1.31
CA TYR A 189 3.35 -37.08 2.62
C TYR A 189 2.00 -36.36 2.75
N ASN A 190 1.38 -36.47 3.92
CA ASN A 190 0.28 -35.59 4.33
C ASN A 190 0.87 -34.24 4.77
N THR A 191 0.40 -33.15 4.19
CA THR A 191 0.86 -31.79 4.52
C THR A 191 0.13 -31.20 5.73
N GLY A 192 -1.00 -31.75 6.16
CA GLY A 192 -1.87 -31.16 7.19
C GLY A 192 -2.69 -29.96 6.71
N ALA A 193 -2.58 -29.56 5.43
CA ALA A 193 -3.35 -28.45 4.87
C ALA A 193 -4.76 -28.90 4.46
N ALA A 194 -5.78 -28.13 4.87
CA ALA A 194 -7.16 -28.34 4.45
C ALA A 194 -7.65 -27.24 3.50
N GLU A 195 -8.43 -27.59 2.49
CA GLU A 195 -9.13 -26.61 1.65
C GLU A 195 -10.24 -25.91 2.46
N ARG A 196 -10.38 -24.59 2.30
CA ARG A 196 -11.43 -23.79 2.94
C ARG A 196 -12.37 -23.19 1.90
N ILE A 197 -13.66 -23.27 2.19
CA ILE A 197 -14.71 -22.52 1.49
C ILE A 197 -14.70 -21.08 2.02
N TYR A 198 -14.74 -20.12 1.12
CA TYR A 198 -14.75 -18.70 1.46
C TYR A 198 -16.17 -18.24 1.87
N LYS A 199 -16.30 -17.56 3.02
CA LYS A 199 -17.56 -16.87 3.37
C LYS A 199 -17.82 -15.70 2.42
N THR A 200 -19.09 -15.41 2.19
CA THR A 200 -19.60 -14.35 1.30
C THR A 200 -20.43 -13.33 2.08
N LEU A 201 -20.84 -12.22 1.45
CA LEU A 201 -21.78 -11.25 2.06
C LEU A 201 -23.17 -11.84 2.40
N THR A 202 -23.48 -13.03 1.88
CA THR A 202 -24.69 -13.79 2.23
C THR A 202 -24.49 -14.76 3.40
N SER A 203 -23.24 -14.92 3.89
CA SER A 203 -22.90 -15.83 4.99
C SER A 203 -23.20 -15.18 6.35
N LEU A 204 -24.50 -14.94 6.61
CA LEU A 204 -24.97 -14.49 7.92
C LEU A 204 -24.72 -15.59 8.95
N ASN A 205 -23.82 -15.33 9.90
CA ASN A 205 -23.72 -16.09 11.14
C ASN A 205 -23.81 -15.10 12.31
N THR A 206 -24.80 -15.31 13.16
CA THR A 206 -24.98 -14.63 14.44
C THR A 206 -23.97 -15.16 15.45
N ASP A 207 -22.89 -14.41 15.65
CA ASP A 207 -22.47 -14.02 17.01
C ASP A 207 -21.42 -12.90 16.90
N PRO A 208 -21.85 -11.62 16.96
CA PRO A 208 -20.91 -10.52 17.11
C PRO A 208 -20.38 -10.54 18.56
N TRP A 209 -19.06 -10.63 18.72
CA TRP A 209 -18.41 -10.15 19.94
C TRP A 209 -18.95 -8.76 20.24
N GLN A 210 -19.38 -8.53 21.50
CA GLN A 210 -20.09 -7.33 21.96
C GLN A 210 -19.35 -6.02 21.60
N LEU A 211 -19.57 -5.55 20.37
CA LEU A 211 -19.29 -4.19 19.93
C LEU A 211 -20.56 -3.38 20.17
N ASP A 212 -20.42 -2.10 20.45
CA ASP A 212 -21.56 -1.22 20.75
C ASP A 212 -22.48 -1.07 19.52
N GLU A 213 -23.52 -1.92 19.45
CA GLU A 213 -24.51 -1.97 18.37
C GLU A 213 -25.41 -0.74 18.34
N THR A 214 -25.34 0.15 19.34
CA THR A 214 -26.23 1.33 19.43
C THR A 214 -25.85 2.47 18.48
N SER A 215 -24.69 2.40 17.82
CA SER A 215 -24.22 3.44 16.90
C SER A 215 -23.79 2.92 15.53
N ASP A 216 -24.04 3.73 14.49
CA ASP A 216 -23.57 3.48 13.14
C ASP A 216 -22.05 3.37 13.07
N VAL A 217 -21.55 2.46 12.22
CA VAL A 217 -20.11 2.33 11.98
C VAL A 217 -19.49 3.65 11.49
N ARG A 218 -18.27 3.92 11.95
CA ARG A 218 -17.45 5.05 11.49
C ARG A 218 -16.24 4.52 10.75
N VAL A 219 -16.00 5.07 9.56
CA VAL A 219 -14.90 4.66 8.70
C VAL A 219 -13.71 5.60 8.86
N VAL A 220 -12.50 5.04 8.94
CA VAL A 220 -11.27 5.77 8.59
C VAL A 220 -10.86 5.43 7.16
N TYR A 221 -10.85 6.44 6.31
CA TYR A 221 -10.37 6.33 4.95
C TYR A 221 -8.87 6.61 4.91
N VAL A 222 -8.09 5.61 4.49
CA VAL A 222 -6.65 5.74 4.24
C VAL A 222 -6.46 6.08 2.76
N LEU A 223 -6.24 7.35 2.47
CA LEU A 223 -6.04 7.84 1.12
C LEU A 223 -4.54 7.78 0.80
N VAL A 224 -4.12 6.92 -0.13
CA VAL A 224 -2.73 6.83 -0.61
C VAL A 224 -2.68 7.43 -2.01
N LEU A 225 -2.11 8.62 -2.12
CA LEU A 225 -2.28 9.48 -3.29
C LEU A 225 -0.94 9.82 -3.96
N THR A 226 -0.92 9.85 -5.29
CA THR A 226 0.24 10.31 -6.06
C THR A 226 -0.19 11.12 -7.29
N GLY A 227 0.77 11.74 -7.98
CA GLY A 227 0.55 12.50 -9.21
C GLY A 227 0.03 13.92 -9.00
N ARG A 228 -0.69 14.45 -10.01
CA ARG A 228 -0.97 15.89 -10.13
C ARG A 228 -2.46 16.25 -10.26
N SER A 229 -3.34 15.24 -10.30
CA SER A 229 -4.78 15.35 -10.58
C SER A 229 -5.62 15.93 -9.44
N TRP A 230 -5.14 17.00 -8.79
CA TRP A 230 -5.74 17.64 -7.63
C TRP A 230 -7.25 17.91 -7.78
N ARG A 231 -7.70 18.44 -8.94
CA ARG A 231 -9.13 18.72 -9.15
C ARG A 231 -9.99 17.45 -9.18
N HIS A 232 -9.45 16.35 -9.70
CA HIS A 232 -10.13 15.06 -9.69
C HIS A 232 -10.24 14.56 -8.24
N ILE A 233 -9.12 14.53 -7.51
CA ILE A 233 -9.09 14.04 -6.13
C ILE A 233 -9.96 14.92 -5.21
N GLN A 234 -9.94 16.24 -5.38
CA GLN A 234 -10.81 17.16 -4.63
C GLN A 234 -12.30 16.87 -4.88
N ARG A 235 -12.66 16.46 -6.10
CA ARG A 235 -14.03 16.06 -6.46
C ARG A 235 -14.40 14.72 -5.79
N SER A 236 -13.56 13.69 -5.95
CA SER A 236 -13.76 12.37 -5.34
C SER A 236 -13.82 12.44 -3.81
N PHE A 237 -12.97 13.25 -3.18
CA PHE A 237 -13.00 13.51 -1.74
C PHE A 237 -14.33 14.13 -1.28
N ARG A 238 -14.91 15.07 -2.05
CA ARG A 238 -16.22 15.67 -1.74
C ARG A 238 -17.40 14.70 -1.86
N LEU A 239 -17.24 13.58 -2.58
CA LEU A 239 -18.24 12.50 -2.65
C LEU A 239 -18.08 11.51 -1.49
N LEU A 240 -16.88 11.43 -0.92
CA LEU A 240 -16.53 10.55 0.19
C LEU A 240 -16.71 11.22 1.57
N TYR A 241 -16.69 12.55 1.62
CA TYR A 241 -16.61 13.31 2.87
C TYR A 241 -17.90 13.25 3.69
N HIS A 242 -17.77 12.85 4.96
CA HIS A 242 -18.81 12.92 5.97
C HIS A 242 -18.17 13.25 7.33
N SER A 243 -18.82 14.08 8.15
CA SER A 243 -18.26 14.55 9.44
C SER A 243 -18.07 13.44 10.48
N SER A 244 -18.86 12.36 10.41
CA SER A 244 -18.72 11.19 11.29
C SER A 244 -17.55 10.25 10.94
N ASN A 245 -16.95 10.44 9.76
CA ASN A 245 -15.85 9.62 9.25
C ASN A 245 -14.52 10.37 9.38
N TYR A 246 -13.42 9.62 9.31
CA TYR A 246 -12.05 10.11 9.43
C TYR A 246 -11.25 9.88 8.15
N TYR A 247 -10.26 10.72 7.89
CA TYR A 247 -9.49 10.74 6.65
C TYR A 247 -8.01 10.87 6.97
N TYR A 248 -7.29 9.76 6.86
CA TYR A 248 -5.83 9.73 6.96
C TYR A 248 -5.24 9.78 5.56
N VAL A 249 -4.52 10.85 5.24
CA VAL A 249 -4.00 11.10 3.90
C VAL A 249 -2.49 10.92 3.88
N HIS A 250 -2.04 9.96 3.10
CA HIS A 250 -0.68 9.86 2.62
C HIS A 250 -0.60 10.41 1.20
N VAL A 251 0.38 11.29 0.98
CA VAL A 251 0.76 11.70 -0.37
C VAL A 251 2.20 11.24 -0.60
N ASP A 252 2.44 10.65 -1.76
CA ASP A 252 3.75 10.26 -2.26
C ASP A 252 4.79 11.37 -2.02
N LYS A 253 5.96 10.99 -1.50
CA LYS A 253 7.08 11.90 -1.21
C LYS A 253 7.48 12.76 -2.41
N LYS A 254 7.28 12.30 -3.65
CA LYS A 254 7.56 13.07 -4.87
C LYS A 254 6.48 14.09 -5.25
N SER A 255 5.26 13.91 -4.75
CA SER A 255 4.09 14.67 -5.20
C SER A 255 3.86 15.94 -4.36
N GLU A 256 4.89 16.79 -4.27
CA GLU A 256 4.88 18.00 -3.42
C GLU A 256 3.73 18.97 -3.74
N TYR A 257 3.44 19.16 -5.03
CA TYR A 257 2.27 19.94 -5.47
C TYR A 257 0.98 19.42 -4.82
N LEU A 258 0.72 18.10 -4.89
CA LEU A 258 -0.49 17.49 -4.36
C LEU A 258 -0.54 17.53 -2.83
N TYR A 259 0.60 17.27 -2.19
CA TYR A 259 0.76 17.36 -0.73
C TYR A 259 0.39 18.76 -0.22
N SER A 260 0.91 19.81 -0.86
CA SER A 260 0.59 21.21 -0.51
C SER A 260 -0.91 21.56 -0.60
N LYS A 261 -1.66 20.89 -1.50
CA LYS A 261 -3.11 21.07 -1.63
C LYS A 261 -3.85 20.36 -0.50
N PHE A 262 -3.47 19.13 -0.19
CA PHE A 262 -4.08 18.36 0.89
C PHE A 262 -3.80 18.95 2.27
N GLN A 263 -2.61 19.49 2.53
CA GLN A 263 -2.33 20.23 3.76
C GLN A 263 -3.33 21.37 4.00
N LYS A 264 -3.77 22.08 2.95
CA LYS A 264 -4.82 23.12 3.05
C LYS A 264 -6.19 22.54 3.36
N VAL A 265 -6.51 21.31 2.94
CA VAL A 265 -7.75 20.62 3.35
C VAL A 265 -7.70 20.25 4.82
N ALA A 266 -6.58 19.71 5.32
CA ALA A 266 -6.42 19.39 6.74
C ALA A 266 -6.51 20.65 7.63
N GLN A 267 -6.00 21.80 7.17
CA GLN A 267 -6.18 23.08 7.86
C GLN A 267 -7.65 23.55 7.92
N LEU A 268 -8.46 23.23 6.91
CA LEU A 268 -9.88 23.58 6.85
C LEU A 268 -10.78 22.57 7.59
N LEU A 269 -10.35 21.31 7.73
CA LEU A 269 -11.11 20.20 8.31
C LEU A 269 -10.29 19.46 9.41
N PRO A 270 -9.73 20.17 10.41
CA PRO A 270 -8.73 19.61 11.33
C PRO A 270 -9.27 18.53 12.28
N ASN A 271 -10.59 18.46 12.47
CA ASN A 271 -11.22 17.53 13.42
C ASN A 271 -11.17 16.07 12.94
N ASN A 272 -11.17 15.85 11.62
CA ASN A 272 -11.28 14.51 11.03
C ASN A 272 -10.45 14.29 9.76
N VAL A 273 -9.67 15.28 9.30
CA VAL A 273 -8.73 15.13 8.17
C VAL A 273 -7.30 15.36 8.65
N TYR A 274 -6.45 14.36 8.48
CA TYR A 274 -5.01 14.42 8.77
C TYR A 274 -4.21 14.10 7.52
N VAL A 275 -3.08 14.79 7.33
CA VAL A 275 -2.14 14.56 6.22
C VAL A 275 -0.77 14.28 6.84
N THR A 276 -0.23 13.09 6.61
CA THR A 276 1.00 12.66 7.28
C THR A 276 2.25 13.30 6.69
N SER A 277 3.16 13.71 7.56
CA SER A 277 4.51 14.15 7.18
C SER A 277 5.46 12.97 6.92
N ASN A 278 5.13 11.77 7.42
CA ASN A 278 5.90 10.53 7.22
C ASN A 278 5.63 9.95 5.81
N ARG A 279 6.09 10.68 4.79
CA ARG A 279 5.88 10.32 3.39
C ARG A 279 6.89 9.29 2.92
N ARG A 280 6.40 8.34 2.12
CA ARG A 280 7.13 7.23 1.52
C ARG A 280 7.00 7.34 -0.01
N ASN A 281 7.76 6.53 -0.74
CA ASN A 281 7.75 6.43 -2.20
C ASN A 281 7.16 5.06 -2.59
N PRO A 282 5.83 4.89 -2.59
CA PRO A 282 5.16 3.61 -2.85
C PRO A 282 5.14 3.30 -4.36
N VAL A 283 6.34 3.08 -4.91
CA VAL A 283 6.56 2.68 -6.30
C VAL A 283 5.74 1.42 -6.61
N TRP A 284 5.22 1.30 -7.84
CA TRP A 284 4.41 0.14 -8.23
C TRP A 284 5.15 -1.18 -7.95
N GLY A 285 4.47 -2.10 -7.29
CA GLY A 285 5.02 -3.39 -6.87
C GLY A 285 5.92 -3.37 -5.63
N ALA A 286 6.32 -2.21 -5.10
CA ALA A 286 7.36 -2.16 -4.08
C ALA A 286 6.97 -2.86 -2.75
N PRO A 287 7.91 -3.58 -2.10
CA PRO A 287 7.72 -4.14 -0.75
C PRO A 287 7.32 -3.08 0.30
N GLU A 288 7.81 -1.84 0.12
CA GLU A 288 7.60 -0.70 1.02
C GLU A 288 6.12 -0.31 1.18
N LEU A 289 5.23 -0.69 0.25
CA LEU A 289 3.79 -0.44 0.38
C LEU A 289 3.18 -1.14 1.60
N LEU A 290 3.70 -2.33 1.98
CA LEU A 290 3.27 -2.98 3.23
C LEU A 290 3.76 -2.22 4.46
N SER A 291 5.03 -1.82 4.47
CA SER A 291 5.60 -0.97 5.54
C SER A 291 4.78 0.29 5.73
N LEU A 292 4.37 0.95 4.63
CA LEU A 292 3.50 2.12 4.66
C LEU A 292 2.15 1.80 5.32
N MET A 293 1.44 0.76 4.87
CA MET A 293 0.13 0.39 5.41
C MET A 293 0.19 0.05 6.90
N LEU A 294 1.20 -0.69 7.35
CA LEU A 294 1.38 -1.04 8.77
C LEU A 294 1.71 0.20 9.62
N ASN A 295 2.59 1.09 9.14
CA ASN A 295 2.88 2.34 9.85
C ASN A 295 1.63 3.24 9.99
N ILE A 296 0.78 3.32 8.95
CA ILE A 296 -0.48 4.08 9.03
C ILE A 296 -1.44 3.46 10.05
N MET A 297 -1.57 2.13 10.07
CA MET A 297 -2.39 1.43 11.06
C MET A 297 -1.89 1.68 12.48
N GLN A 298 -0.58 1.62 12.71
CA GLN A 298 0.03 1.92 14.01
C GLN A 298 -0.26 3.37 14.43
N ASP A 299 0.01 4.34 13.56
CA ASP A 299 -0.22 5.77 13.80
C ASP A 299 -1.68 6.07 14.16
N LEU A 300 -2.64 5.51 13.40
CA LEU A 300 -4.08 5.60 13.65
C LEU A 300 -4.55 5.00 14.99
N LEU A 301 -3.78 4.07 15.56
CA LEU A 301 -4.10 3.41 16.82
C LEU A 301 -3.43 4.09 18.02
N THR A 302 -2.20 4.57 17.87
CA THR A 302 -1.42 5.18 18.96
C THR A 302 -1.61 6.70 19.07
N ASN A 303 -1.59 7.41 17.94
CA ASN A 303 -1.53 8.88 17.91
C ASN A 303 -2.89 9.55 17.66
N PHE A 304 -3.92 8.77 17.27
CA PHE A 304 -5.30 9.24 17.09
C PHE A 304 -6.31 8.55 18.05
N PRO A 305 -6.10 8.54 19.38
CA PRO A 305 -6.99 7.85 20.32
C PRO A 305 -8.40 8.47 20.40
N SER A 306 -8.58 9.72 19.97
CA SER A 306 -9.87 10.40 19.84
C SER A 306 -10.67 9.95 18.60
N TRP A 307 -10.01 9.39 17.58
CA TRP A 307 -10.67 8.90 16.37
C TRP A 307 -11.31 7.53 16.63
N LYS A 308 -12.62 7.53 16.87
CA LYS A 308 -13.43 6.33 17.15
C LYS A 308 -13.94 5.75 15.83
N TRP A 309 -13.10 4.95 15.17
CA TRP A 309 -13.41 4.27 13.90
C TRP A 309 -13.48 2.75 14.08
N ASP A 310 -14.38 2.13 13.32
CA ASP A 310 -14.63 0.68 13.32
C ASP A 310 -13.93 -0.04 12.17
N PHE A 311 -13.90 0.60 10.99
CA PHE A 311 -13.31 0.07 9.76
C PHE A 311 -12.29 1.00 9.14
N LEU A 312 -11.19 0.42 8.66
CA LEU A 312 -10.22 1.03 7.76
C LEU A 312 -10.55 0.65 6.31
N ILE A 313 -10.63 1.65 5.42
CA ILE A 313 -10.79 1.44 3.97
C ILE A 313 -9.70 2.23 3.23
N ASN A 314 -8.87 1.56 2.44
CA ASN A 314 -7.85 2.24 1.62
C ASN A 314 -8.40 2.70 0.26
N LEU A 315 -8.01 3.88 -0.23
CA LEU A 315 -8.42 4.42 -1.56
C LEU A 315 -7.24 5.13 -2.24
N SER A 316 -7.12 5.08 -3.58
CA SER A 316 -6.18 5.96 -4.31
C SER A 316 -6.86 7.18 -4.93
N GLU A 317 -6.07 8.00 -5.61
CA GLU A 317 -6.51 9.13 -6.43
C GLU A 317 -7.54 8.78 -7.52
N THR A 318 -7.76 7.50 -7.83
CA THR A 318 -8.63 7.04 -8.93
C THR A 318 -9.83 6.18 -8.50
N ASP A 319 -10.06 6.05 -7.20
CA ASP A 319 -11.27 5.41 -6.64
C ASP A 319 -12.39 6.44 -6.44
N ILE A 320 -13.61 6.09 -6.87
CA ILE A 320 -14.81 6.92 -6.66
C ILE A 320 -15.94 6.02 -6.12
N PRO A 321 -16.72 6.46 -5.11
CA PRO A 321 -17.95 5.77 -4.72
C PRO A 321 -18.96 5.76 -5.88
N ILE A 322 -19.66 4.65 -6.09
CA ILE A 322 -20.69 4.51 -7.13
C ILE A 322 -22.08 4.26 -6.52
N VAL A 323 -22.23 4.49 -5.22
CA VAL A 323 -23.44 4.29 -4.42
C VAL A 323 -23.45 5.32 -3.27
N PRO A 324 -24.60 5.80 -2.77
CA PRO A 324 -24.67 6.72 -1.63
C PRO A 324 -24.10 6.14 -0.33
N ASN A 325 -23.42 6.95 0.48
CA ASN A 325 -22.74 6.52 1.72
C ASN A 325 -23.63 5.69 2.68
N ALA A 326 -24.94 5.96 2.75
CA ALA A 326 -25.88 5.20 3.58
C ALA A 326 -25.88 3.68 3.30
N ASP A 327 -25.70 3.26 2.04
CA ASP A 327 -25.60 1.84 1.68
C ASP A 327 -24.31 1.19 2.18
N LEU A 328 -23.18 1.93 2.21
CA LEU A 328 -21.95 1.43 2.81
C LEU A 328 -22.12 1.21 4.30
N ILE A 329 -22.68 2.20 5.01
CA ILE A 329 -22.93 2.11 6.46
C ILE A 329 -23.87 0.94 6.76
N ARG A 330 -24.96 0.76 6.00
CA ARG A 330 -25.86 -0.40 6.09
C ARG A 330 -25.12 -1.74 5.94
N ILE A 331 -24.28 -1.89 4.92
CA ILE A 331 -23.53 -3.13 4.68
C ILE A 331 -22.51 -3.38 5.80
N LEU A 332 -21.77 -2.35 6.22
CA LEU A 332 -20.73 -2.46 7.25
C LEU A 332 -21.30 -2.66 8.65
N ASN A 333 -22.47 -2.09 8.98
CA ASN A 333 -23.21 -2.42 10.21
C ASN A 333 -23.55 -3.92 10.24
N ALA A 334 -24.07 -4.47 9.14
CA ALA A 334 -24.43 -5.89 9.04
C ALA A 334 -23.22 -6.86 9.03
N HIS A 335 -22.00 -6.34 8.80
CA HIS A 335 -20.75 -7.11 8.77
C HIS A 335 -19.74 -6.59 9.81
N ARG A 336 -20.22 -5.92 10.87
CA ARG A 336 -19.41 -5.24 11.88
C ARG A 336 -18.39 -6.22 12.49
N GLY A 337 -17.10 -5.87 12.47
CA GLY A 337 -16.02 -6.73 12.96
C GLY A 337 -15.54 -7.85 12.00
N GLN A 338 -16.11 -8.01 10.80
CA GLN A 338 -15.62 -8.98 9.81
C GLN A 338 -14.48 -8.41 8.96
N ILE A 339 -13.60 -9.29 8.46
CA ILE A 339 -12.44 -8.92 7.64
C ILE A 339 -12.81 -9.07 6.17
N LEU A 340 -13.01 -7.96 5.47
CA LEU A 340 -13.50 -7.94 4.09
C LEU A 340 -12.32 -7.80 3.12
N VAL A 341 -11.89 -8.94 2.55
CA VAL A 341 -10.81 -9.03 1.56
C VAL A 341 -11.21 -9.94 0.39
N LYS A 342 -11.14 -9.41 -0.85
CA LYS A 342 -11.46 -10.19 -2.05
C LYS A 342 -10.26 -11.05 -2.46
N ALA A 343 -10.41 -12.37 -2.37
CA ALA A 343 -9.47 -13.34 -2.87
C ALA A 343 -9.54 -13.45 -4.40
N THR A 344 -8.44 -13.91 -5.01
CA THR A 344 -8.41 -14.26 -6.44
C THR A 344 -9.24 -15.51 -6.73
N ASP A 345 -9.78 -15.59 -7.94
CA ASP A 345 -10.42 -16.80 -8.46
C ASP A 345 -9.41 -17.74 -9.17
N THR A 346 -8.15 -17.30 -9.34
CA THR A 346 -7.01 -18.09 -9.85
C THR A 346 -6.58 -19.18 -8.88
N ALA A 347 -6.12 -20.34 -9.37
CA ALA A 347 -5.63 -21.41 -8.51
C ALA A 347 -4.41 -20.96 -7.68
N LYS A 348 -4.34 -21.34 -6.39
CA LYS A 348 -3.31 -20.81 -5.46
C LYS A 348 -1.88 -20.97 -5.97
N HIS A 349 -1.55 -22.10 -6.60
CA HIS A 349 -0.21 -22.34 -7.16
C HIS A 349 0.12 -21.45 -8.36
N GLU A 350 -0.86 -21.16 -9.23
CA GLU A 350 -0.72 -20.20 -10.34
C GLU A 350 -0.61 -18.77 -9.81
N PHE A 351 -1.36 -18.42 -8.77
CA PHE A 351 -1.26 -17.13 -8.09
C PHE A 351 0.13 -16.92 -7.47
N ILE A 352 0.63 -17.89 -6.68
CA ILE A 352 1.99 -17.86 -6.10
C ILE A 352 3.05 -17.65 -7.18
N LYS A 353 2.93 -18.34 -8.32
CA LYS A 353 3.84 -18.20 -9.46
C LYS A 353 3.72 -16.84 -10.16
N SER A 354 2.51 -16.39 -10.47
CA SER A 354 2.26 -15.16 -11.25
C SER A 354 2.52 -13.87 -10.46
N GLN A 355 2.35 -13.91 -9.13
CA GLN A 355 2.67 -12.81 -8.22
C GLN A 355 4.14 -12.77 -7.78
N GLY A 356 4.99 -13.67 -8.29
CA GLY A 356 6.41 -13.68 -7.93
C GLY A 356 6.66 -14.06 -6.46
N LEU A 357 5.72 -14.72 -5.77
CA LEU A 357 5.88 -15.16 -4.38
C LEU A 357 6.93 -16.27 -4.21
N GLY A 358 7.40 -16.88 -5.32
CA GLY A 358 8.60 -17.72 -5.39
C GLY A 358 9.91 -16.97 -5.65
N LYS A 359 9.89 -15.62 -5.67
CA LYS A 359 11.06 -14.75 -5.89
C LYS A 359 11.21 -13.74 -4.76
N ALA A 360 12.43 -13.26 -4.53
CA ALA A 360 12.75 -12.19 -3.59
C ALA A 360 13.05 -10.88 -4.32
N PHE A 361 12.55 -9.77 -3.79
CA PHE A 361 12.68 -8.43 -4.38
C PHE A 361 13.22 -7.40 -3.37
N PHE A 362 13.74 -6.29 -3.89
CA PHE A 362 14.19 -5.15 -3.09
C PHE A 362 13.90 -3.84 -3.83
N GLN A 363 13.25 -2.88 -3.17
CA GLN A 363 13.17 -1.52 -3.70
C GLN A 363 14.48 -0.79 -3.41
N CYS A 364 15.06 -0.19 -4.44
CA CYS A 364 16.06 0.87 -4.27
C CYS A 364 15.69 2.04 -5.18
N ASP A 365 15.68 3.25 -4.61
CA ASP A 365 15.13 4.46 -5.22
C ASP A 365 13.73 4.22 -5.83
N ASP A 366 13.67 4.28 -7.16
CA ASP A 366 12.46 4.24 -7.98
C ASP A 366 12.24 2.90 -8.69
N TYR A 367 12.99 1.87 -8.30
CA TYR A 367 13.02 0.58 -8.98
C TYR A 367 12.95 -0.61 -8.02
N VAL A 368 12.20 -1.64 -8.41
CA VAL A 368 12.05 -2.89 -7.66
C VAL A 368 12.86 -4.01 -8.33
N TRP A 369 14.01 -4.29 -7.73
CA TRP A 369 15.01 -5.23 -8.23
C TRP A 369 14.70 -6.68 -7.85
N LEU A 370 14.88 -7.61 -8.78
CA LEU A 370 14.83 -9.05 -8.54
C LEU A 370 16.13 -9.53 -7.90
N LEU A 371 16.05 -10.07 -6.68
CA LEU A 371 17.21 -10.60 -5.96
C LEU A 371 17.54 -12.04 -6.37
N GLY A 372 16.52 -12.86 -6.63
CA GLY A 372 16.65 -14.27 -7.01
C GLY A 372 15.46 -15.12 -6.55
N ASP A 373 15.63 -16.44 -6.62
CA ASP A 373 14.69 -17.41 -6.06
C ASP A 373 14.67 -17.41 -4.52
N ARG A 374 13.54 -17.81 -3.93
CA ARG A 374 13.37 -17.95 -2.48
C ARG A 374 12.74 -19.29 -2.12
N GLN A 375 12.88 -19.68 -0.86
CA GLN A 375 12.18 -20.85 -0.32
C GLN A 375 10.68 -20.54 -0.12
N PRO A 376 9.80 -21.55 -0.24
CA PRO A 376 8.37 -21.42 0.07
C PRO A 376 8.15 -21.06 1.56
N MET A 377 6.94 -20.63 1.91
CA MET A 377 6.53 -20.60 3.32
C MET A 377 6.19 -22.01 3.80
N ASP A 378 6.46 -22.29 5.07
CA ASP A 378 5.97 -23.50 5.74
C ASP A 378 5.03 -23.13 6.92
N GLY A 379 4.09 -24.03 7.22
CA GLY A 379 3.09 -23.89 8.30
C GLY A 379 1.92 -22.93 8.04
N VAL A 380 1.89 -22.21 6.91
CA VAL A 380 0.76 -21.36 6.47
C VAL A 380 0.32 -21.68 5.05
N VAL A 381 -0.96 -21.46 4.75
CA VAL A 381 -1.50 -21.46 3.38
C VAL A 381 -1.48 -20.03 2.85
N ILE A 382 -0.91 -19.82 1.66
CA ILE A 382 -0.88 -18.50 1.02
C ILE A 382 -2.27 -18.17 0.47
N HIS A 383 -2.78 -17.00 0.84
CA HIS A 383 -3.98 -16.42 0.27
C HIS A 383 -3.66 -15.04 -0.31
N GLY A 384 -4.46 -14.60 -1.27
CA GLY A 384 -4.29 -13.29 -1.88
C GLY A 384 -5.32 -13.00 -2.95
N GLY A 385 -5.23 -11.81 -3.53
CA GLY A 385 -6.20 -11.25 -4.45
C GLY A 385 -6.02 -9.75 -4.54
N SER A 386 -7.03 -8.99 -4.14
CA SER A 386 -6.99 -7.53 -4.24
C SER A 386 -6.29 -6.87 -3.04
N ASP A 387 -5.43 -5.90 -3.33
CA ASP A 387 -4.84 -4.90 -2.44
C ASP A 387 -5.83 -3.86 -1.87
N TRP A 388 -7.10 -3.91 -2.29
CA TRP A 388 -8.19 -3.09 -1.79
C TRP A 388 -8.90 -3.82 -0.66
N LEU A 389 -8.84 -3.24 0.53
CA LEU A 389 -9.15 -3.90 1.80
C LEU A 389 -10.21 -3.10 2.56
N ILE A 390 -11.01 -3.82 3.35
CA ILE A 390 -11.89 -3.26 4.37
C ILE A 390 -11.60 -4.04 5.66
N LEU A 391 -10.86 -3.42 6.58
CA LEU A 391 -10.31 -4.10 7.76
C LEU A 391 -10.91 -3.55 9.05
N PRO A 392 -11.37 -4.38 9.99
CA PRO A 392 -11.90 -3.93 11.28
C PRO A 392 -10.75 -3.50 12.20
N ARG A 393 -11.01 -2.53 13.10
CA ARG A 393 -9.99 -1.90 13.96
C ARG A 393 -9.13 -2.89 14.73
N TYR A 394 -9.71 -3.95 15.32
CA TYR A 394 -8.95 -4.94 16.08
C TYR A 394 -7.94 -5.71 15.19
N PHE A 395 -8.26 -5.94 13.91
CA PHE A 395 -7.38 -6.66 13.00
C PHE A 395 -6.23 -5.78 12.54
N CYS A 396 -6.47 -4.47 12.35
CA CYS A 396 -5.41 -3.48 12.18
C CYS A 396 -4.47 -3.45 13.41
N ALA A 397 -5.03 -3.55 14.63
CA ALA A 397 -4.24 -3.61 15.85
C ALA A 397 -3.36 -4.86 15.93
N TYR A 398 -3.94 -6.04 15.67
CA TYR A 398 -3.18 -7.29 15.58
C TYR A 398 -2.06 -7.27 14.53
N ALA A 399 -2.31 -6.67 13.36
CA ALA A 399 -1.30 -6.57 12.30
C ALA A 399 -0.17 -5.58 12.63
N ALA A 400 -0.46 -4.45 13.28
CA ALA A 400 0.44 -3.29 13.34
C ALA A 400 1.01 -2.93 14.72
N LEU A 401 0.36 -3.31 15.84
CA LEU A 401 0.83 -2.98 17.19
C LEU A 401 1.82 -4.03 17.69
N PRO A 402 3.11 -3.70 17.96
CA PRO A 402 4.14 -4.66 18.35
C PRO A 402 3.76 -5.57 19.52
N GLU A 403 3.03 -5.05 20.50
CA GLU A 403 2.54 -5.77 21.67
C GLU A 403 1.42 -6.78 21.36
N GLN A 404 0.76 -6.67 20.21
CA GLN A 404 -0.22 -7.62 19.68
C GLN A 404 0.37 -8.58 18.63
N GLN A 405 1.61 -8.35 18.18
CA GLN A 405 2.24 -9.18 17.15
C GLN A 405 2.75 -10.51 17.70
N ASP A 406 1.92 -11.55 17.54
CA ASP A 406 2.30 -12.93 17.79
C ASP A 406 3.47 -13.42 16.90
N SER A 407 3.82 -14.71 16.98
CA SER A 407 4.87 -15.28 16.14
C SER A 407 4.51 -15.34 14.65
N LEU A 408 3.23 -15.36 14.30
CA LEU A 408 2.76 -15.41 12.91
C LEU A 408 2.92 -14.04 12.26
N VAL A 409 2.44 -12.96 12.88
CA VAL A 409 2.55 -11.59 12.35
C VAL A 409 4.02 -11.22 12.12
N ARG A 410 4.89 -11.40 13.12
CA ARG A 410 6.32 -11.04 13.01
C ARG A 410 7.04 -11.80 11.90
N LYS A 411 6.78 -13.12 11.77
CA LYS A 411 7.38 -13.94 10.71
C LYS A 411 6.82 -13.58 9.33
N LEU A 412 5.52 -13.28 9.21
CA LEU A 412 4.93 -12.80 7.96
C LEU A 412 5.51 -11.44 7.56
N VAL A 413 5.58 -10.46 8.46
CA VAL A 413 6.17 -9.14 8.17
C VAL A 413 7.62 -9.28 7.68
N ALA A 414 8.42 -10.12 8.34
CA ALA A 414 9.79 -10.40 7.90
C ALA A 414 9.83 -11.11 6.53
N TRP A 415 8.97 -12.10 6.26
CA TRP A 415 8.91 -12.79 4.97
C TRP A 415 8.44 -11.86 3.83
N TYR A 416 7.52 -10.94 4.11
CA TYR A 416 6.97 -9.98 3.16
C TYR A 416 7.86 -8.75 2.89
N ALA A 417 8.91 -8.52 3.68
CA ALA A 417 9.88 -7.43 3.48
C ALA A 417 10.59 -7.46 2.11
N ASN A 418 10.66 -8.64 1.46
CA ASN A 418 11.23 -8.84 0.14
C ASN A 418 10.21 -9.41 -0.87
N VAL A 419 8.93 -9.07 -0.75
CA VAL A 419 7.84 -9.50 -1.65
C VAL A 419 7.39 -8.35 -2.55
N ILE A 420 7.28 -8.60 -3.86
CA ILE A 420 6.61 -7.68 -4.78
C ILE A 420 5.09 -7.73 -4.59
N LEU A 421 4.39 -6.60 -4.73
CA LEU A 421 2.94 -6.47 -4.50
C LEU A 421 2.48 -7.05 -3.13
N PRO A 422 3.16 -6.74 -2.01
CA PRO A 422 2.97 -7.46 -0.75
C PRO A 422 1.54 -7.36 -0.19
N VAL A 423 0.86 -6.23 -0.41
CA VAL A 423 -0.50 -5.98 0.08
C VAL A 423 -1.56 -6.84 -0.65
N GLU A 424 -1.27 -7.36 -1.86
CA GLU A 424 -2.15 -8.30 -2.57
C GLU A 424 -2.22 -9.70 -1.92
N SER A 425 -1.37 -10.01 -0.93
CA SER A 425 -1.43 -11.30 -0.23
C SER A 425 -1.10 -11.30 1.27
N PHE A 426 -0.44 -10.27 1.81
CA PHE A 426 -0.10 -10.21 3.24
C PHE A 426 -1.35 -10.26 4.13
N PHE A 427 -2.30 -9.35 3.94
CA PHE A 427 -3.47 -9.25 4.81
C PHE A 427 -4.40 -10.46 4.66
N HIS A 428 -4.52 -11.03 3.46
CA HIS A 428 -5.26 -12.28 3.23
C HIS A 428 -4.58 -13.44 3.94
N THR A 429 -3.27 -13.64 3.74
CA THR A 429 -2.51 -14.73 4.38
C THR A 429 -2.54 -14.60 5.91
N LEU A 430 -2.40 -13.39 6.45
CA LEU A 430 -2.53 -13.15 7.88
C LEU A 430 -3.95 -13.47 8.38
N ALA A 431 -4.99 -12.99 7.70
CA ALA A 431 -6.37 -13.23 8.10
C ALA A 431 -6.73 -14.73 8.07
N TYR A 432 -6.42 -15.44 6.98
CA TYR A 432 -6.79 -16.85 6.82
C TYR A 432 -5.99 -17.84 7.68
N ASN A 433 -4.83 -17.46 8.23
CA ASN A 433 -4.00 -18.31 9.10
C ASN A 433 -3.92 -17.84 10.56
N SER A 434 -4.61 -16.75 10.93
CA SER A 434 -4.71 -16.27 12.33
C SER A 434 -5.97 -16.79 13.02
N ALA A 435 -6.12 -16.52 14.32
CA ALA A 435 -7.34 -16.85 15.07
C ALA A 435 -8.62 -16.23 14.47
N PHE A 436 -8.49 -15.17 13.66
CA PHE A 436 -9.60 -14.48 13.00
C PHE A 436 -10.04 -15.13 11.69
N CYS A 437 -9.53 -16.31 11.35
CA CYS A 437 -9.74 -16.95 10.05
C CYS A 437 -11.19 -17.34 9.74
N GLU A 438 -12.10 -17.27 10.71
CA GLU A 438 -13.55 -17.47 10.50
C GLU A 438 -14.32 -16.16 10.30
N LEU A 439 -13.71 -15.01 10.56
CA LEU A 439 -14.29 -13.68 10.38
C LEU A 439 -14.03 -13.11 8.98
N VAL A 440 -13.34 -13.85 8.11
CA VAL A 440 -12.95 -13.39 6.77
C VAL A 440 -14.07 -13.59 5.75
N VAL A 441 -14.45 -12.51 5.07
CA VAL A 441 -15.47 -12.46 4.03
C VAL A 441 -14.83 -12.09 2.69
N ASN A 442 -15.15 -12.87 1.65
CA ASN A 442 -14.58 -12.75 0.31
C ASN A 442 -15.25 -11.65 -0.52
N SER A 443 -15.21 -10.43 -0.01
CA SER A 443 -15.59 -9.21 -0.71
C SER A 443 -14.72 -8.05 -0.23
N ASN A 444 -14.48 -7.08 -1.11
CA ASN A 444 -13.86 -5.79 -0.77
C ASN A 444 -14.71 -4.60 -1.26
N LEU A 445 -15.95 -4.87 -1.70
CA LEU A 445 -16.88 -3.91 -2.27
C LEU A 445 -16.28 -3.07 -3.44
N ARG A 446 -15.35 -3.64 -4.23
CA ARG A 446 -14.74 -2.96 -5.39
C ARG A 446 -15.26 -3.45 -6.73
N PHE A 447 -15.58 -2.49 -7.60
CA PHE A 447 -15.65 -2.72 -9.03
C PHE A 447 -14.33 -2.29 -9.70
N VAL A 448 -13.51 -3.25 -10.08
CA VAL A 448 -12.24 -3.01 -10.80
C VAL A 448 -12.40 -3.28 -12.30
N ASN A 449 -12.09 -2.30 -13.15
CA ASN A 449 -12.22 -2.40 -14.61
C ASN A 449 -11.07 -3.18 -15.27
N TRP A 450 -11.00 -4.49 -15.02
CA TRP A 450 -10.01 -5.35 -15.68
C TRP A 450 -10.35 -5.59 -17.16
N GLN A 451 -9.48 -5.11 -18.07
CA GLN A 451 -9.53 -5.41 -19.50
C GLN A 451 -8.19 -6.02 -19.94
N ARG A 452 -8.03 -7.33 -19.75
CA ARG A 452 -6.86 -8.09 -20.21
C ARG A 452 -7.16 -8.49 -21.67
N PRO A 453 -6.57 -7.84 -22.70
CA PRO A 453 -5.11 -7.60 -22.79
C PRO A 453 -4.64 -6.16 -22.53
N ARG A 454 -5.51 -5.14 -22.70
CA ARG A 454 -5.13 -3.71 -22.66
C ARG A 454 -4.40 -3.28 -21.38
N GLY A 455 -4.79 -3.84 -20.24
CA GLY A 455 -4.16 -3.57 -18.94
C GLY A 455 -2.87 -4.35 -18.66
N CYS A 456 -2.43 -5.25 -19.55
CA CYS A 456 -1.32 -6.19 -19.34
C CYS A 456 -0.27 -6.10 -20.46
N SER A 457 0.23 -4.90 -20.79
CA SER A 457 1.42 -4.77 -21.64
C SER A 457 2.67 -4.87 -20.75
N CYS A 458 3.31 -6.05 -20.69
CA CYS A 458 4.52 -6.20 -19.89
C CYS A 458 5.67 -5.36 -20.47
N ARG A 459 5.95 -4.23 -19.83
CA ARG A 459 7.07 -3.34 -20.12
C ARG A 459 8.13 -3.52 -19.03
N LEU A 460 8.90 -4.60 -19.15
CA LEU A 460 10.07 -4.83 -18.29
C LEU A 460 10.98 -3.58 -18.32
N ASN A 461 11.69 -3.34 -17.21
CA ASN A 461 12.64 -2.24 -17.02
C ASN A 461 12.04 -0.83 -16.81
N GLN A 462 10.72 -0.66 -16.68
CA GLN A 462 10.15 0.67 -16.38
C GLN A 462 10.06 1.00 -14.88
N THR A 463 9.94 -0.01 -14.01
CA THR A 463 9.64 0.19 -12.58
C THR A 463 10.00 -1.01 -11.71
N ALA A 464 9.95 -2.22 -12.27
CA ALA A 464 10.26 -3.46 -11.57
C ALA A 464 10.78 -4.54 -12.53
N ASP A 465 11.56 -5.48 -12.00
CA ASP A 465 11.95 -6.73 -12.67
C ASP A 465 10.79 -7.77 -12.69
N TRP A 466 9.57 -7.33 -12.98
CA TRP A 466 8.38 -8.20 -13.03
C TRP A 466 7.31 -7.67 -13.98
N CYS A 467 6.53 -8.57 -14.58
CA CYS A 467 5.39 -8.22 -15.42
C CYS A 467 4.16 -7.89 -14.57
N GLY A 468 3.73 -6.62 -14.59
CA GLY A 468 2.49 -6.16 -13.96
C GLY A 468 1.29 -6.12 -14.89
N CYS A 469 0.11 -5.96 -14.29
CA CYS A 469 -1.09 -5.49 -14.98
C CYS A 469 -1.76 -4.37 -14.17
N SER A 470 -2.36 -3.39 -14.84
CA SER A 470 -3.19 -2.35 -14.23
C SER A 470 -4.63 -2.41 -14.75
N PRO A 471 -5.64 -2.09 -13.92
CA PRO A 471 -7.01 -1.89 -14.41
C PRO A 471 -7.08 -0.74 -15.40
N SER A 472 -8.01 -0.83 -16.36
CA SER A 472 -8.29 0.27 -17.28
C SER A 472 -9.07 1.38 -16.59
N VAL A 473 -9.02 2.59 -17.15
CA VAL A 473 -9.95 3.66 -16.78
C VAL A 473 -11.32 3.31 -17.38
N PHE A 474 -12.40 3.48 -16.62
CA PHE A 474 -13.76 3.37 -17.16
C PHE A 474 -13.96 4.43 -18.24
N SER A 475 -14.44 4.05 -19.42
CA SER A 475 -14.73 5.01 -20.49
C SER A 475 -15.80 4.51 -21.47
N GLY A 476 -16.62 5.45 -21.95
CA GLY A 476 -17.64 5.22 -22.97
C GLY A 476 -18.86 4.37 -22.56
N PRO A 477 -19.79 4.12 -23.49
CA PRO A 477 -21.13 3.60 -23.18
C PRO A 477 -21.16 2.21 -22.54
N ARG A 478 -20.23 1.33 -22.91
CA ARG A 478 -20.14 -0.04 -22.35
C ARG A 478 -19.86 -0.02 -20.85
N ASP A 479 -18.95 0.87 -20.43
CA ASP A 479 -18.53 0.97 -19.03
C ASP A 479 -19.56 1.73 -18.20
N LEU A 480 -20.20 2.75 -18.78
CA LEU A 480 -21.40 3.39 -18.20
C LEU A 480 -22.50 2.37 -17.87
N TYR A 481 -22.88 1.51 -18.83
CA TYR A 481 -23.88 0.46 -18.61
C TYR A 481 -23.47 -0.52 -17.49
N ARG A 482 -22.18 -0.90 -17.44
CA ARG A 482 -21.66 -1.79 -16.38
C ARG A 482 -21.73 -1.14 -14.99
N LEU A 483 -21.34 0.13 -14.88
CA LEU A 483 -21.44 0.90 -13.63
C LEU A 483 -22.90 1.05 -13.18
N HIS A 484 -23.81 1.34 -14.11
CA HIS A 484 -25.25 1.38 -13.82
C HIS A 484 -25.78 0.04 -13.31
N LYS A 485 -25.42 -1.08 -13.97
CA LYS A 485 -25.81 -2.42 -13.51
C LYS A 485 -25.27 -2.74 -12.12
N ALA A 486 -24.04 -2.34 -11.79
CA ALA A 486 -23.48 -2.48 -10.45
C ALA A 486 -24.28 -1.69 -9.39
N ARG A 487 -24.69 -0.46 -9.71
CA ARG A 487 -25.56 0.36 -8.84
C ARG A 487 -26.96 -0.23 -8.64
N LEU A 488 -27.55 -0.85 -9.66
CA LEU A 488 -28.87 -1.51 -9.61
C LEU A 488 -28.87 -2.77 -8.73
N LEU A 489 -27.72 -3.42 -8.49
CA LEU A 489 -27.66 -4.57 -7.57
C LEU A 489 -28.06 -4.20 -6.13
N HIS A 490 -27.80 -2.96 -5.70
CA HIS A 490 -28.15 -2.52 -4.34
C HIS A 490 -29.66 -2.42 -4.09
N SER A 491 -30.45 -2.10 -5.11
CA SER A 491 -31.92 -2.07 -5.00
C SER A 491 -32.57 -3.41 -5.35
N SER A 492 -32.04 -4.15 -6.34
CA SER A 492 -32.62 -5.42 -6.81
C SER A 492 -32.18 -6.66 -6.01
N SER A 493 -31.02 -6.62 -5.35
CA SER A 493 -30.47 -7.73 -4.58
C SER A 493 -29.57 -7.22 -3.44
N PRO A 494 -30.15 -6.58 -2.39
CA PRO A 494 -29.43 -5.86 -1.34
C PRO A 494 -28.55 -6.73 -0.41
N THR A 495 -28.56 -8.06 -0.62
CA THR A 495 -27.74 -9.07 0.05
C THR A 495 -26.74 -9.76 -0.88
N SER A 496 -26.65 -9.37 -2.16
CA SER A 496 -25.85 -10.06 -3.16
C SER A 496 -24.36 -10.16 -2.78
N PRO A 497 -23.69 -11.31 -3.01
CA PRO A 497 -22.24 -11.43 -2.82
C PRO A 497 -21.44 -10.59 -3.83
N GLN A 498 -22.11 -10.00 -4.84
CA GLN A 498 -21.50 -9.16 -5.88
C GLN A 498 -21.68 -7.66 -5.65
N LEU A 499 -22.15 -7.22 -4.46
CA LEU A 499 -22.31 -5.80 -4.15
C LEU A 499 -20.96 -5.06 -4.23
N GLN A 500 -20.99 -3.89 -4.87
CA GLN A 500 -19.85 -3.03 -5.13
C GLN A 500 -20.19 -1.60 -4.68
N PHE A 501 -19.30 -0.95 -3.95
CA PHE A 501 -19.50 0.40 -3.43
C PHE A 501 -18.53 1.41 -4.05
N PHE A 502 -17.23 1.06 -4.14
CA PHE A 502 -16.24 1.88 -4.84
C PHE A 502 -15.93 1.26 -6.20
N ALA A 503 -15.58 2.09 -7.18
CA ALA A 503 -15.13 1.63 -8.49
C ALA A 503 -13.80 2.30 -8.88
N ARG A 504 -12.96 1.57 -9.63
CA ARG A 504 -11.66 2.04 -10.15
C ARG A 504 -11.27 1.40 -11.49
N LYS A 505 -10.52 2.09 -12.36
CA LYS A 505 -9.99 3.45 -12.20
C LYS A 505 -10.91 4.48 -12.86
N PHE A 506 -11.01 5.67 -12.27
CA PHE A 506 -11.46 6.87 -12.96
C PHE A 506 -10.28 7.81 -13.18
N ASP A 507 -10.29 8.54 -14.30
CA ASP A 507 -9.29 9.55 -14.61
C ASP A 507 -9.95 10.63 -15.47
N SER A 508 -9.99 11.87 -14.97
CA SER A 508 -10.63 12.98 -15.68
C SER A 508 -9.79 13.55 -16.83
N THR A 509 -8.53 13.13 -16.98
CA THR A 509 -7.74 13.41 -18.20
C THR A 509 -8.15 12.50 -19.36
N ILE A 510 -8.75 11.33 -19.07
CA ILE A 510 -9.20 10.35 -20.08
C ILE A 510 -10.70 10.47 -20.34
N ASP A 511 -11.54 10.42 -19.30
CA ASP A 511 -13.00 10.46 -19.44
C ASP A 511 -13.66 11.16 -18.23
N VAL A 512 -13.82 12.48 -18.34
CA VAL A 512 -14.54 13.28 -17.33
C VAL A 512 -16.04 12.94 -17.30
N ALA A 513 -16.62 12.42 -18.39
CA ALA A 513 -18.04 12.10 -18.45
C ALA A 513 -18.39 10.90 -17.57
N MET A 514 -17.49 9.91 -17.41
CA MET A 514 -17.69 8.82 -16.44
C MET A 514 -17.70 9.33 -14.99
N VAL A 515 -16.91 10.35 -14.66
CA VAL A 515 -16.91 10.99 -13.32
C VAL A 515 -18.20 11.79 -13.10
N ASN A 516 -18.65 12.53 -14.11
CA ASN A 516 -19.95 13.22 -14.11
C ASN A 516 -21.09 12.21 -13.90
N TYR A 517 -21.03 11.07 -14.59
CA TYR A 517 -22.05 10.03 -14.49
C TYR A 517 -22.12 9.39 -13.09
N ALA A 518 -20.97 9.09 -12.48
CA ALA A 518 -20.93 8.56 -11.12
C ALA A 518 -21.52 9.54 -10.09
N GLU A 519 -21.13 10.81 -10.14
CA GLU A 519 -21.61 11.86 -9.23
C GLU A 519 -23.12 12.11 -9.37
N VAL A 520 -23.60 12.33 -10.60
CA VAL A 520 -25.00 12.74 -10.83
C VAL A 520 -25.95 11.55 -10.82
N HIS A 521 -25.64 10.48 -11.55
CA HIS A 521 -26.61 9.41 -11.83
C HIS A 521 -26.49 8.18 -10.92
N LEU A 522 -25.32 7.92 -10.31
CA LEU A 522 -25.14 6.75 -9.44
C LEU A 522 -25.25 7.10 -7.95
N ILE A 523 -24.66 8.24 -7.55
CA ILE A 523 -24.76 8.80 -6.20
C ILE A 523 -26.02 9.66 -6.04
N GLY A 524 -26.51 10.31 -7.11
CA GLY A 524 -27.69 11.18 -7.03
C GLY A 524 -27.37 12.58 -6.52
N ARG A 525 -26.16 13.11 -6.76
CA ARG A 525 -25.79 14.46 -6.33
C ARG A 525 -26.37 15.51 -7.27
N GLU A 526 -27.22 16.39 -6.74
CA GLU A 526 -27.65 17.60 -7.43
C GLU A 526 -26.47 18.56 -7.61
N LEU A 527 -26.35 19.11 -8.84
CA LEU A 527 -25.35 20.11 -9.21
C LEU A 527 -26.06 21.44 -9.46
N PRO A 528 -25.53 22.59 -9.02
CA PRO A 528 -26.20 23.88 -9.21
C PRO A 528 -26.46 24.20 -10.69
N ASP A 529 -27.62 24.77 -11.01
CA ASP A 529 -28.02 25.12 -12.40
C ASP A 529 -27.00 26.04 -13.11
N SER A 530 -26.25 26.84 -12.34
CA SER A 530 -25.20 27.71 -12.87
C SER A 530 -23.90 26.99 -13.24
N SER A 531 -23.88 25.64 -13.28
CA SER A 531 -22.69 24.81 -13.51
C SER A 531 -22.23 24.77 -14.98
N ARG A 532 -21.99 25.95 -15.54
CA ARG A 532 -21.15 26.09 -16.74
C ARG A 532 -19.82 25.37 -16.47
N ASN A 533 -19.37 24.56 -17.43
CA ASN A 533 -18.12 23.79 -17.44
C ASN A 533 -18.10 22.40 -16.74
N LEU A 534 -19.22 21.70 -16.54
CA LEU A 534 -19.21 20.30 -16.03
C LEU A 534 -18.35 19.32 -16.84
N ASN A 535 -18.19 19.55 -18.14
CA ASN A 535 -17.37 18.71 -19.03
C ASN A 535 -15.93 19.22 -19.19
N LEU A 536 -15.50 20.23 -18.40
CA LEU A 536 -14.14 20.76 -18.43
C LEU A 536 -13.31 20.18 -17.28
N PHE A 537 -12.17 19.57 -17.61
CA PHE A 537 -11.14 19.22 -16.63
C PHE A 537 -9.89 20.09 -16.81
N LEU A 538 -9.23 20.44 -15.70
CA LEU A 538 -8.00 21.22 -15.69
C LEU A 538 -7.01 20.63 -14.69
N GLU A 539 -5.82 20.29 -15.15
CA GLU A 539 -4.74 19.71 -14.36
C GLU A 539 -3.48 20.59 -14.40
N SER A 540 -2.74 20.64 -13.29
CA SER A 540 -1.52 21.41 -13.15
C SER A 540 -0.30 20.51 -13.41
N VAL A 541 0.11 20.40 -14.67
CA VAL A 541 1.29 19.61 -15.06
C VAL A 541 2.62 20.19 -14.56
N TYR A 542 2.63 21.49 -14.23
CA TYR A 542 3.78 22.22 -13.67
C TYR A 542 3.33 23.24 -12.62
N SER A 543 4.21 23.56 -11.68
CA SER A 543 4.07 24.60 -10.66
C SER A 543 5.45 25.09 -10.25
N SER A 544 5.78 26.35 -10.59
CA SER A 544 7.08 26.98 -10.28
C SER A 544 7.47 26.98 -8.80
N GLN A 545 6.49 26.86 -7.89
CA GLN A 545 6.73 26.76 -6.45
C GLN A 545 7.31 25.40 -6.02
N TYR A 546 7.02 24.31 -6.75
CA TYR A 546 7.32 22.94 -6.33
C TYR A 546 8.23 22.18 -7.31
N ASP A 547 8.23 22.54 -8.60
CA ASP A 547 8.93 21.80 -9.66
C ASP A 547 10.21 22.56 -10.12
N GLN A 548 11.14 22.82 -9.19
CA GLN A 548 12.34 23.63 -9.43
C GLN A 548 13.19 23.14 -10.63
N PRO A 549 13.76 24.03 -11.47
CA PRO A 549 14.44 23.63 -12.72
C PRO A 549 15.68 22.72 -12.55
N HIS A 550 16.29 22.67 -11.37
CA HIS A 550 17.60 22.06 -11.16
C HIS A 550 17.59 20.58 -10.73
N GLN A 551 16.43 19.92 -10.62
CA GLN A 551 16.33 18.51 -10.22
C GLN A 551 15.66 17.57 -11.23
N ALA A 552 15.14 18.09 -12.34
CA ALA A 552 14.57 17.29 -13.41
C ALA A 552 15.54 17.18 -14.59
N GLY A 553 16.16 16.01 -14.78
CA GLY A 553 16.89 15.66 -16.02
C GLY A 553 15.95 15.41 -17.21
N GLY A 554 14.93 16.25 -17.38
CA GLY A 554 13.82 16.12 -18.33
C GLY A 554 13.58 17.41 -19.09
N ASP A 555 14.48 17.67 -20.05
CA ASP A 555 14.75 19.00 -20.61
C ASP A 555 13.78 19.45 -21.73
N SER A 556 12.46 19.46 -21.46
CA SER A 556 11.47 19.82 -22.49
C SER A 556 10.20 20.55 -22.02
N ALA A 557 9.70 20.30 -20.81
CA ALA A 557 8.43 20.90 -20.35
C ALA A 557 8.53 22.43 -20.14
N VAL A 558 9.61 22.90 -19.52
CA VAL A 558 9.84 24.34 -19.28
C VAL A 558 10.15 25.09 -20.59
N PRO A 559 11.03 24.60 -21.49
CA PRO A 559 11.18 25.17 -22.83
C PRO A 559 9.89 25.21 -23.64
N GLY A 560 9.09 24.13 -23.63
CA GLY A 560 7.81 24.05 -24.35
C GLY A 560 6.77 25.04 -23.83
N ALA A 561 6.64 25.18 -22.51
CA ALA A 561 5.76 26.18 -21.91
C ALA A 561 6.23 27.62 -22.24
N LEU A 562 7.53 27.90 -22.16
CA LEU A 562 8.10 29.19 -22.54
C LEU A 562 7.88 29.53 -24.03
N LEU A 563 7.99 28.53 -24.92
CA LEU A 563 7.65 28.68 -26.34
C LEU A 563 6.16 28.98 -26.53
N GLY A 564 5.27 28.29 -25.81
CA GLY A 564 3.82 28.56 -25.82
C GLY A 564 3.49 29.98 -25.35
N PHE A 565 4.08 30.45 -24.25
CA PHE A 565 3.90 31.82 -23.78
C PHE A 565 4.47 32.86 -24.75
N ARG A 566 5.64 32.61 -25.35
CA ARG A 566 6.23 33.49 -26.38
C ARG A 566 5.36 33.53 -27.64
N PHE A 567 4.79 32.41 -28.06
CA PHE A 567 3.86 32.34 -29.20
C PHE A 567 2.57 33.12 -28.93
N LEU A 568 1.97 32.96 -27.74
CA LEU A 568 0.78 33.71 -27.34
C LEU A 568 1.05 35.21 -27.24
N ALA A 569 2.18 35.61 -26.63
CA ALA A 569 2.59 37.02 -26.57
C ALA A 569 2.86 37.61 -27.97
N SER A 570 3.51 36.86 -28.86
CA SER A 570 3.74 37.28 -30.26
C SER A 570 2.43 37.40 -31.03
N THR A 571 1.50 36.48 -30.84
CA THR A 571 0.17 36.51 -31.48
C THR A 571 -0.67 37.66 -30.96
N ALA A 572 -0.66 37.93 -29.66
CA ALA A 572 -1.33 39.08 -29.06
C ALA A 572 -0.75 40.41 -29.56
N ALA A 573 0.58 40.53 -29.66
CA ALA A 573 1.24 41.72 -30.22
C ALA A 573 0.90 41.93 -31.71
N LYS A 574 0.85 40.86 -32.50
CA LYS A 574 0.42 40.91 -33.91
C LYS A 574 -1.06 41.28 -34.06
N PHE A 575 -1.92 40.81 -33.16
CA PHE A 575 -3.34 41.17 -33.13
C PHE A 575 -3.51 42.66 -32.77
N ALA A 576 -2.80 43.16 -31.76
CA ALA A 576 -2.78 44.59 -31.44
C ALA A 576 -2.31 45.44 -32.64
N GLN A 577 -1.17 45.10 -33.27
CA GLN A 577 -0.68 45.76 -34.47
C GLN A 577 -1.59 45.65 -35.71
N ALA A 578 -2.51 44.69 -35.74
CA ALA A 578 -3.54 44.61 -36.78
C ALA A 578 -4.74 45.50 -36.41
N LEU A 579 -5.11 45.54 -35.13
CA LEU A 579 -6.17 46.41 -34.61
C LEU A 579 -5.80 47.89 -34.78
N ASP A 580 -4.58 48.29 -34.41
CA ASP A 580 -4.09 49.66 -34.55
C ASP A 580 -4.14 50.11 -36.01
N ARG A 581 -3.66 49.29 -36.95
CA ARG A 581 -3.75 49.58 -38.40
C ARG A 581 -5.19 49.69 -38.89
N CYS A 582 -6.10 48.84 -38.42
CA CYS A 582 -7.52 48.96 -38.75
C CYS A 582 -8.21 50.17 -38.11
N ILE A 583 -7.64 50.77 -37.07
CA ILE A 583 -8.10 52.02 -36.47
C ILE A 583 -7.56 53.21 -37.28
N ASP A 584 -6.26 53.19 -37.62
CA ASP A 584 -5.60 54.21 -38.45
C ASP A 584 -6.21 54.29 -39.87
N ASP A 585 -6.59 53.15 -40.48
CA ASP A 585 -7.30 53.09 -41.76
C ASP A 585 -8.77 53.58 -41.68
N TYR A 586 -9.31 53.84 -40.48
CA TYR A 586 -10.68 54.30 -40.24
C TYR A 586 -10.78 55.78 -39.81
N SER A 587 -9.64 56.48 -39.70
CA SER A 587 -9.52 57.89 -39.30
C SER A 587 -8.99 58.79 -40.42
#